data_AF-M7N4R0-F1
#
_entry.id   AF-M7N4R0-F1
#
_cell.length_a   1.000
_cell.length_b   1.000
_cell.length_c   1.000
_cell.angle_alpha   90.00
_cell.angle_beta   90.00
_cell.angle_gamma   90.00
#
_symmetry.space_group_name_H-M   'P 1'
#
loop_
_entity.id
_entity.type
_entity.pdbx_description
1 polymer ?
#
loop_
_entity_poly.entity_id
_entity_poly.type
_entity_poly.pdbx_seq_one_letter_code
_entity_poly.pdbx_strand_id
1 'polypeptide(L)'
;MPLSTFGEYFRKALPSPFTIALLLTVVAFMLPVLLLPQTPSLLQVAGYWHKGFWELLGFSMQMVLILVLGHTLALTAQAQRFIDRLTRLATSPGKAAAFCGAAALLTGFLNWGLCLIFGAILARKLAESARARGLALNYPLVAAAGYSGMMVWHGGLSGSAPLVVAGEGHFLADQIGIVPVRQTLFSGFNLAVTASLLLVVPLGLYLLGRRAAPTPELLPPVGGPVLTATAEQTPQGRATGQ
;
A
#
# COMPACT_ATOMS: atom_id res chain seq x y z
N MET A 1 -10.79 -24.26 -5.74
CA MET A 1 -11.40 -23.46 -4.66
C MET A 1 -11.89 -22.17 -5.28
N PRO A 2 -13.18 -21.80 -5.18
CA PRO A 2 -13.63 -20.52 -5.71
C PRO A 2 -12.92 -19.37 -4.98
N LEU A 3 -12.51 -18.33 -5.73
CA LEU A 3 -11.79 -17.16 -5.19
C LEU A 3 -12.50 -16.51 -3.99
N SER A 4 -13.84 -16.61 -3.93
CA SER A 4 -14.66 -16.15 -2.81
C SER A 4 -14.36 -16.88 -1.50
N THR A 5 -14.14 -18.20 -1.53
CA THR A 5 -13.87 -18.99 -0.32
C THR A 5 -12.50 -18.69 0.29
N PHE A 6 -11.48 -18.48 -0.56
CA PHE A 6 -10.15 -18.08 -0.08
C PHE A 6 -10.18 -16.69 0.56
N GLY A 7 -10.82 -15.71 -0.10
CA GLY A 7 -10.95 -14.35 0.43
C GLY A 7 -11.69 -14.30 1.77
N GLU A 8 -12.79 -15.07 1.91
CA GLU A 8 -13.54 -15.16 3.16
C GLU A 8 -12.76 -15.83 4.29
N TYR A 9 -12.02 -16.91 3.99
CA TYR A 9 -11.16 -17.55 4.98
C TYR A 9 -10.06 -16.59 5.46
N PHE A 10 -9.36 -15.95 4.52
CA PHE A 10 -8.29 -15.01 4.82
C PHE A 10 -8.78 -13.83 5.68
N ARG A 11 -9.97 -13.28 5.36
CA ARG A 11 -10.61 -12.22 6.15
C ARG A 11 -10.95 -12.66 7.58
N LYS A 12 -11.33 -13.93 7.78
CA LYS A 12 -11.65 -14.47 9.12
C LYS A 12 -10.40 -14.86 9.90
N ALA A 13 -9.33 -15.29 9.21
CA ALA A 13 -8.11 -15.79 9.82
C ALA A 13 -7.14 -14.67 10.24
N LEU A 14 -7.12 -13.54 9.53
CA LEU A 14 -6.21 -12.43 9.84
C LEU A 14 -6.77 -11.52 10.93
N PRO A 15 -6.05 -11.36 12.06
CA PRO A 15 -6.44 -10.40 13.09
C PRO A 15 -6.32 -8.97 12.57
N SER A 16 -6.97 -8.04 13.25
CA SER A 16 -6.76 -6.62 12.99
C SER A 16 -5.28 -6.24 13.19
N PRO A 17 -4.74 -5.23 12.47
CA PRO A 17 -3.36 -4.76 12.68
C PRO A 17 -3.04 -4.41 14.14
N PHE A 18 -4.02 -3.84 14.87
CA PHE A 18 -3.89 -3.55 16.28
C PHE A 18 -3.77 -4.83 17.13
N THR A 19 -4.57 -5.85 16.83
CA THR A 19 -4.48 -7.16 17.48
C THR A 19 -3.10 -7.79 17.26
N ILE A 20 -2.58 -7.72 16.03
CA ILE A 20 -1.22 -8.20 15.72
C ILE A 20 -0.18 -7.43 16.54
N ALA A 21 -0.28 -6.11 16.63
CA ALA A 21 0.63 -5.28 17.42
C ALA A 21 0.60 -5.63 18.92
N LEU A 22 -0.57 -5.90 19.48
CA LEU A 22 -0.71 -6.33 20.88
C LEU A 22 -0.09 -7.70 21.12
N LEU A 23 -0.34 -8.67 20.23
CA LEU A 23 0.27 -10.01 20.31
C LEU A 23 1.79 -9.93 20.21
N LEU A 24 2.32 -9.15 19.26
CA LEU A 24 3.76 -8.92 19.12
C LEU A 24 4.35 -8.23 20.35
N THR A 25 3.61 -7.32 20.99
CA THR A 25 4.03 -6.71 22.26
C THR A 25 4.16 -7.76 23.34
N VAL A 26 3.16 -8.63 23.53
CA VAL A 26 3.23 -9.73 24.50
C VAL A 26 4.41 -10.65 24.21
N VAL A 27 4.61 -11.05 22.95
CA VAL A 27 5.75 -11.88 22.55
C VAL A 27 7.07 -11.18 22.86
N ALA A 28 7.21 -9.90 22.51
CA ALA A 28 8.41 -9.12 22.78
C ALA A 28 8.70 -8.96 24.29
N PHE A 29 7.67 -8.93 25.14
CA PHE A 29 7.83 -8.95 26.60
C PHE A 29 8.28 -10.31 27.14
N MET A 30 7.78 -11.41 26.56
CA MET A 30 8.06 -12.76 27.05
C MET A 30 9.43 -13.27 26.59
N LEU A 31 9.87 -12.93 25.38
CA LEU A 31 11.11 -13.46 24.81
C LEU A 31 12.36 -13.20 25.68
N PRO A 32 12.60 -11.98 26.21
CA PRO A 32 13.76 -11.75 27.05
C PRO A 32 13.73 -12.55 28.35
N VAL A 33 12.55 -12.68 28.97
CA VAL A 33 12.38 -13.42 30.22
C VAL A 33 12.63 -14.92 30.03
N LEU A 34 12.19 -15.48 28.89
CA LEU A 34 12.28 -16.91 28.61
C LEU A 34 13.63 -17.34 28.02
N LEU A 35 14.31 -16.46 27.27
CA LEU A 35 15.46 -16.84 26.45
C LEU A 35 16.80 -16.24 26.91
N LEU A 36 16.83 -15.11 27.64
CA LEU A 36 18.11 -14.54 28.09
C LEU A 36 18.63 -15.27 29.33
N PRO A 37 19.93 -15.61 29.38
CA PRO A 37 20.55 -16.26 30.54
C PRO A 37 20.41 -15.46 31.85
N GLN A 38 20.38 -14.13 31.73
CA GLN A 38 20.29 -13.22 32.88
C GLN A 38 18.84 -13.00 33.36
N THR A 39 17.84 -13.60 32.68
CA THR A 39 16.39 -13.50 32.95
C THR A 39 15.95 -12.16 33.55
N PRO A 40 15.87 -11.08 32.75
CA PRO A 40 15.52 -9.76 33.27
C PRO A 40 14.13 -9.77 33.93
N SER A 41 13.95 -8.95 34.96
CA SER A 41 12.66 -8.84 35.62
C SER A 41 11.61 -8.23 34.67
N LEU A 42 10.33 -8.55 34.88
CA LEU A 42 9.23 -7.96 34.07
C LEU A 42 9.26 -6.42 34.10
N LEU A 43 9.66 -5.83 35.23
CA LEU A 43 9.80 -4.38 35.35
C LEU A 43 10.94 -3.83 34.48
N GLN A 44 12.07 -4.54 34.38
CA GLN A 44 13.17 -4.16 33.48
C GLN A 44 12.73 -4.24 32.01
N VAL A 45 12.05 -5.31 31.63
CA VAL A 45 11.52 -5.48 30.27
C VAL A 45 10.50 -4.38 29.94
N ALA A 46 9.61 -4.04 30.89
CA ALA A 46 8.69 -2.92 30.74
C ALA A 46 9.44 -1.59 30.54
N GLY A 47 10.54 -1.38 31.26
CA GLY A 47 11.43 -0.23 31.09
C GLY A 47 12.03 -0.14 29.68
N TYR A 48 12.50 -1.25 29.13
CA TYR A 48 13.03 -1.31 27.76
C TYR A 48 11.95 -1.03 26.71
N TRP A 49 10.77 -1.64 26.86
CA TRP A 49 9.64 -1.40 25.97
C TRP A 49 9.21 0.06 25.99
N HIS A 50 9.06 0.64 27.19
CA HIS A 50 8.71 2.04 27.37
C HIS A 50 9.74 2.96 26.70
N LYS A 51 11.03 2.74 26.94
CA LYS A 51 12.11 3.51 26.32
C LYS A 51 12.04 3.43 24.79
N GLY A 52 11.95 2.22 24.23
CA GLY A 52 11.88 2.02 22.78
C GLY A 52 10.64 2.64 22.13
N PHE A 53 9.50 2.61 22.82
CA PHE A 53 8.27 3.27 22.34
C PHE A 53 8.49 4.77 22.12
N TRP A 54 9.11 5.46 23.08
CA TRP A 54 9.36 6.90 22.99
C TRP A 54 10.48 7.25 22.00
N GLU A 55 11.52 6.42 21.88
CA GLU A 55 12.58 6.60 20.88
C GLU A 55 12.05 6.54 19.44
N LEU A 56 11.04 5.71 19.19
CA LEU A 56 10.44 5.52 17.86
C LEU A 56 9.21 6.39 17.61
N LEU A 57 8.72 7.15 18.60
CA LEU A 57 7.50 7.94 18.46
C LEU A 57 7.64 9.03 17.39
N GLY A 58 8.75 9.76 17.38
CA GLY A 58 9.01 10.80 16.39
C GLY A 58 9.03 10.25 14.96
N PHE A 59 9.75 9.14 14.76
CA PHE A 59 9.76 8.42 13.48
C PHE A 59 8.36 7.93 13.08
N SER A 60 7.61 7.36 14.02
CA SER A 60 6.25 6.89 13.78
C SER A 60 5.31 8.03 13.38
N MET A 61 5.40 9.18 14.04
CA MET A 61 4.61 10.37 13.72
C MET A 61 4.92 10.88 12.31
N GLN A 62 6.18 10.88 11.90
CA GLN A 62 6.58 11.22 10.52
C GLN A 62 5.91 10.28 9.50
N MET A 63 5.87 8.98 9.76
CA MET A 63 5.22 8.01 8.87
C MET A 63 3.70 8.21 8.82
N VAL A 64 3.05 8.51 9.95
CA VAL A 64 1.62 8.86 10.00
C VAL A 64 1.35 10.12 9.16
N LEU A 65 2.17 11.15 9.29
CA LEU A 65 2.02 12.39 8.50
C LEU A 65 2.19 12.13 7.00
N ILE A 66 3.13 11.29 6.58
CA ILE A 66 3.28 10.92 5.16
C ILE A 66 1.97 10.32 4.61
N LEU A 67 1.32 9.43 5.36
CA LEU A 67 0.05 8.83 4.98
C LEU A 67 -1.10 9.84 4.98
N VAL A 68 -1.25 10.63 6.04
CA VAL A 68 -2.32 11.62 6.17
C VAL A 68 -2.22 12.68 5.09
N LEU A 69 -1.02 13.23 4.87
CA LEU A 69 -0.79 14.24 3.83
C LEU A 69 -0.97 13.67 2.42
N GLY A 70 -0.48 12.45 2.16
CA GLY A 70 -0.71 11.76 0.90
C GLY A 70 -2.20 11.54 0.63
N HIS A 71 -2.95 11.17 1.66
CA HIS A 71 -4.40 11.00 1.60
C HIS A 71 -5.13 12.32 1.33
N THR A 72 -4.85 13.36 2.12
CA THR A 72 -5.47 14.68 1.96
C THR A 72 -5.19 15.27 0.57
N LEU A 73 -3.96 15.15 0.07
CA LEU A 73 -3.58 15.62 -1.26
C LEU A 73 -4.37 14.91 -2.37
N ALA A 74 -4.50 13.57 -2.29
CA ALA A 74 -5.21 12.77 -3.28
C ALA A 74 -6.72 13.08 -3.35
N LEU A 75 -7.30 13.57 -2.25
CA LEU A 75 -8.72 13.94 -2.16
C LEU A 75 -9.03 15.38 -2.58
N THR A 76 -8.03 16.22 -2.87
CA THR A 76 -8.26 17.58 -3.35
C THR A 76 -9.03 17.60 -4.67
N ALA A 77 -9.85 18.63 -4.90
CA ALA A 77 -10.62 18.78 -6.14
C ALA A 77 -9.71 18.81 -7.37
N GLN A 78 -8.50 19.39 -7.24
CA GLN A 78 -7.48 19.45 -8.28
C GLN A 78 -6.95 18.04 -8.60
N ALA A 79 -6.61 17.23 -7.58
CA ALA A 79 -6.18 15.86 -7.79
C ALA A 79 -7.27 15.00 -8.42
N GLN A 80 -8.52 15.11 -7.97
CA GLN A 80 -9.65 14.39 -8.56
C GLN A 80 -9.87 14.76 -10.03
N ARG A 81 -9.85 16.06 -10.38
CA ARG A 81 -9.93 16.53 -11.78
C ARG A 81 -8.78 16.01 -12.64
N PHE A 82 -7.57 15.96 -12.07
CA PHE A 82 -6.41 15.41 -12.77
C PHE A 82 -6.59 13.92 -13.04
N ILE A 83 -6.99 13.13 -12.03
CA ILE A 83 -7.27 11.71 -12.17
C ILE A 83 -8.37 11.46 -13.20
N ASP A 84 -9.47 12.22 -13.18
CA ASP A 84 -10.55 12.10 -14.15
C ASP A 84 -10.05 12.32 -15.60
N ARG A 85 -9.13 13.27 -15.82
CA ARG A 85 -8.48 13.47 -17.13
C ARG A 85 -7.62 12.27 -17.52
N LEU A 86 -6.87 11.71 -16.57
CA LEU A 86 -6.02 10.54 -16.81
C LEU A 86 -6.83 9.31 -17.26
N THR A 87 -8.08 9.16 -16.79
CA THR A 87 -8.93 8.04 -17.22
C THR A 87 -9.19 8.01 -18.73
N ARG A 88 -9.08 9.14 -19.43
CA ARG A 88 -9.27 9.22 -20.88
C ARG A 88 -8.20 8.48 -21.67
N LEU A 89 -7.01 8.30 -21.08
CA LEU A 89 -5.89 7.57 -21.70
C LEU A 89 -6.12 6.05 -21.72
N ALA A 90 -6.99 5.54 -20.86
CA ALA A 90 -7.36 4.14 -20.79
C ALA A 90 -8.40 3.79 -21.86
N THR A 91 -7.94 3.53 -23.08
CA THR A 91 -8.81 3.19 -24.22
C THR A 91 -9.02 1.68 -24.43
N SER A 92 -8.33 0.83 -23.67
CA SER A 92 -8.46 -0.62 -23.72
C SER A 92 -8.14 -1.22 -22.33
N PRO A 93 -8.60 -2.44 -22.00
CA PRO A 93 -8.31 -3.08 -20.71
C PRO A 93 -6.82 -3.19 -20.40
N GLY A 94 -6.01 -3.58 -21.39
CA GLY A 94 -4.54 -3.60 -21.26
C GLY A 94 -3.95 -2.22 -20.97
N LYS A 95 -4.37 -1.18 -21.70
CA LYS A 95 -3.91 0.20 -21.44
C LYS A 95 -4.34 0.69 -20.06
N ALA A 96 -5.55 0.34 -19.60
CA ALA A 96 -6.04 0.72 -18.28
C ALA A 96 -5.17 0.15 -17.16
N ALA A 97 -4.88 -1.16 -17.21
CA ALA A 97 -4.03 -1.82 -16.23
C ALA A 97 -2.59 -1.29 -16.26
N ALA A 98 -1.99 -1.18 -17.45
CA ALA A 98 -0.63 -0.68 -17.62
C ALA A 98 -0.47 0.77 -17.14
N PHE A 99 -1.42 1.63 -17.50
CA PHE A 99 -1.42 3.02 -17.09
C PHE A 99 -1.59 3.17 -15.58
N CYS A 100 -2.53 2.43 -14.98
CA CYS A 100 -2.74 2.42 -13.54
C CYS A 100 -1.46 1.99 -12.80
N GLY A 101 -0.82 0.91 -13.25
CA GLY A 101 0.42 0.42 -12.65
C GLY A 101 1.60 1.38 -12.82
N ALA A 102 1.79 1.95 -14.01
CA ALA A 102 2.83 2.94 -14.25
C ALA A 102 2.65 4.18 -13.35
N ALA A 103 1.43 4.68 -13.24
CA ALA A 103 1.14 5.82 -12.38
C ALA A 103 1.34 5.48 -10.89
N ALA A 104 0.99 4.26 -10.46
CA ALA A 104 1.27 3.78 -9.11
C ALA A 104 2.78 3.68 -8.84
N LEU A 105 3.57 3.10 -9.75
CA LEU A 105 5.03 3.03 -9.63
C LEU A 105 5.68 4.41 -9.56
N LEU A 106 5.28 5.34 -10.44
CA LEU A 106 5.81 6.71 -10.42
C LEU A 106 5.46 7.42 -9.11
N THR A 107 4.21 7.33 -8.67
CA THR A 107 3.80 7.95 -7.39
C THR A 107 4.45 7.28 -6.20
N GLY A 108 4.61 5.95 -6.20
CA GLY A 108 5.28 5.18 -5.14
C GLY A 108 6.78 5.47 -5.04
N PHE A 109 7.44 5.69 -6.18
CA PHE A 109 8.83 6.13 -6.21
C PHE A 109 9.00 7.51 -5.57
N LEU A 110 8.06 8.43 -5.82
CA LEU A 110 8.11 9.79 -5.25
C LEU A 110 7.68 9.81 -3.78
N ASN A 111 6.53 9.21 -3.46
CA ASN A 111 5.92 9.18 -2.15
C ASN A 111 5.03 7.94 -1.98
N TRP A 112 5.49 7.02 -1.12
CA TRP A 112 4.78 5.75 -0.88
C TRP A 112 3.38 5.94 -0.26
N GLY A 113 3.21 6.94 0.61
CA GLY A 113 1.91 7.22 1.24
C GLY A 113 0.87 7.73 0.24
N LEU A 114 1.27 8.63 -0.67
CA LEU A 114 0.45 9.10 -1.77
C LEU A 114 0.06 7.96 -2.71
N CYS A 115 1.00 7.07 -3.04
CA CYS A 115 0.75 5.92 -3.92
C CYS A 115 -0.43 5.05 -3.45
N LEU A 116 -0.48 4.71 -2.16
CA LEU A 116 -1.53 3.83 -1.62
C LEU A 116 -2.93 4.41 -1.85
N ILE A 117 -3.08 5.72 -1.71
CA ILE A 117 -4.36 6.40 -1.87
C ILE A 117 -4.63 6.70 -3.36
N PHE A 118 -3.67 7.30 -4.05
CA PHE A 118 -3.78 7.66 -5.47
C PHE A 118 -4.02 6.43 -6.35
N GLY A 119 -3.29 5.33 -6.12
CA GLY A 119 -3.44 4.09 -6.89
C GLY A 119 -4.83 3.48 -6.76
N ALA A 120 -5.38 3.44 -5.54
CA ALA A 120 -6.73 2.95 -5.28
C ALA A 120 -7.80 3.85 -5.94
N ILE A 121 -7.68 5.17 -5.80
CA ILE A 121 -8.58 6.14 -6.41
C ILE A 121 -8.52 6.04 -7.95
N LEU A 122 -7.33 5.98 -8.53
CA LEU A 122 -7.15 5.88 -9.98
C LEU A 122 -7.76 4.58 -10.51
N ALA A 123 -7.53 3.44 -9.85
CA ALA A 123 -8.13 2.16 -10.23
C ALA A 123 -9.67 2.24 -10.22
N ARG A 124 -10.24 2.84 -9.17
CA ARG A 124 -11.68 3.07 -9.04
C ARG A 124 -12.22 3.94 -10.19
N LYS A 125 -11.59 5.09 -10.46
CA LYS A 125 -11.99 6.03 -11.50
C LYS A 125 -11.87 5.43 -12.91
N LEU A 126 -10.84 4.61 -13.15
CA LEU A 126 -10.70 3.84 -14.38
C LEU A 126 -11.84 2.84 -14.55
N ALA A 127 -12.28 2.18 -13.48
CA ALA A 127 -13.40 1.25 -13.52
C ALA A 127 -14.75 1.95 -13.73
N GLU A 128 -14.98 3.11 -13.11
CA GLU A 128 -16.17 3.94 -13.37
C GLU A 128 -16.21 4.42 -14.82
N SER A 129 -15.08 4.90 -15.36
CA SER A 129 -14.94 5.32 -16.75
C SER A 129 -15.13 4.15 -17.72
N ALA A 130 -14.58 2.97 -17.40
CA ALA A 130 -14.78 1.76 -18.18
C ALA A 130 -16.26 1.38 -18.24
N ARG A 131 -16.97 1.42 -17.12
CA ARG A 131 -18.41 1.12 -17.07
C ARG A 131 -19.21 2.11 -17.91
N ALA A 132 -18.94 3.41 -17.77
CA ALA A 132 -19.62 4.45 -18.54
C ALA A 132 -19.41 4.31 -20.07
N ARG A 133 -18.29 3.70 -20.49
CA ARG A 133 -17.91 3.51 -21.89
C ARG A 133 -18.16 2.10 -22.43
N GLY A 134 -18.73 1.20 -21.63
CA GLY A 134 -18.91 -0.20 -22.01
C GLY A 134 -17.60 -0.96 -22.24
N LEU A 135 -16.50 -0.56 -21.60
CA LEU A 135 -15.20 -1.21 -21.72
C LEU A 135 -15.14 -2.47 -20.86
N ALA A 136 -14.80 -3.60 -21.47
CA ALA A 136 -14.73 -4.91 -20.83
C ALA A 136 -13.48 -5.04 -19.92
N LEU A 137 -13.53 -4.41 -18.75
CA LEU A 137 -12.41 -4.31 -17.81
C LEU A 137 -12.43 -5.45 -16.77
N ASN A 138 -11.26 -6.01 -16.45
CA ASN A 138 -11.07 -6.82 -15.24
C ASN A 138 -10.70 -5.87 -14.08
N TYR A 139 -11.65 -5.58 -13.20
CA TYR A 139 -11.44 -4.60 -12.13
C TYR A 139 -10.44 -5.07 -11.06
N PRO A 140 -10.45 -6.33 -10.58
CA PRO A 140 -9.43 -6.82 -9.65
C PRO A 140 -7.99 -6.65 -10.17
N LEU A 141 -7.76 -6.87 -11.47
CA LEU A 141 -6.44 -6.65 -12.07
C LEU A 141 -6.02 -5.17 -12.03
N VAL A 142 -6.93 -4.25 -12.32
CA VAL A 142 -6.64 -2.81 -12.25
C VAL A 142 -6.44 -2.35 -10.80
N ALA A 143 -7.20 -2.91 -9.86
CA ALA A 143 -6.98 -2.67 -8.43
C ALA A 143 -5.58 -3.16 -8.01
N ALA A 144 -5.18 -4.36 -8.44
CA ALA A 144 -3.83 -4.89 -8.21
C ALA A 144 -2.75 -4.01 -8.86
N ALA A 145 -3.00 -3.50 -10.07
CA ALA A 145 -2.11 -2.54 -10.73
C ALA A 145 -1.93 -1.27 -9.89
N GLY A 146 -2.98 -0.75 -9.27
CA GLY A 146 -2.92 0.40 -8.35
C GLY A 146 -2.02 0.17 -7.13
N TYR A 147 -1.83 -1.08 -6.70
CA TYR A 147 -0.90 -1.44 -5.61
C TYR A 147 0.53 -1.71 -6.07
N SER A 148 0.79 -1.80 -7.37
CA SER A 148 2.14 -2.11 -7.90
C SER A 148 3.19 -1.07 -7.57
N GLY A 149 2.78 0.16 -7.20
CA GLY A 149 3.73 1.17 -6.72
C GLY A 149 4.46 0.78 -5.45
N MET A 150 3.92 -0.18 -4.71
CA MET A 150 4.62 -0.79 -3.60
C MET A 150 5.88 -1.59 -4.04
N MET A 151 6.05 -1.93 -5.31
CA MET A 151 7.27 -2.61 -5.74
C MET A 151 8.51 -1.70 -5.71
N VAL A 152 8.35 -0.37 -5.69
CA VAL A 152 9.46 0.60 -5.73
C VAL A 152 9.57 1.47 -4.49
N TRP A 153 8.68 1.30 -3.49
CA TRP A 153 8.52 2.28 -2.40
C TRP A 153 9.79 2.43 -1.55
N HIS A 154 10.43 1.32 -1.18
CA HIS A 154 11.62 1.35 -0.31
C HIS A 154 12.86 1.89 -1.02
N GLY A 155 12.94 1.68 -2.34
CA GLY A 155 13.99 2.23 -3.21
C GLY A 155 13.66 3.63 -3.74
N GLY A 156 12.52 4.20 -3.36
CA GLY A 156 12.06 5.52 -3.81
C GLY A 156 12.58 6.65 -2.94
N LEU A 157 12.30 7.89 -3.37
CA LEU A 157 12.68 9.14 -2.69
C LEU A 157 12.10 9.27 -1.28
N SER A 158 11.06 8.50 -0.97
CA SER A 158 10.40 8.47 0.34
C SER A 158 10.72 7.21 1.16
N GLY A 159 11.74 6.45 0.76
CA GLY A 159 12.16 5.23 1.47
C GLY A 159 12.56 5.51 2.91
N SER A 160 11.77 5.05 3.87
CA SER A 160 11.95 5.37 5.29
C SER A 160 13.30 4.90 5.84
N ALA A 161 13.67 3.64 5.62
CA ALA A 161 14.97 3.11 6.05
C ALA A 161 16.17 3.87 5.47
N PRO A 162 16.31 4.05 4.13
CA PRO A 162 17.46 4.76 3.57
C PRO A 162 17.52 6.26 3.94
N LEU A 163 16.38 6.91 4.17
CA LEU A 163 16.35 8.29 4.65
C LEU A 163 16.77 8.41 6.12
N VAL A 164 16.36 7.47 6.97
CA VAL A 164 16.74 7.46 8.40
C VAL A 164 18.24 7.28 8.57
N VAL A 165 18.85 6.32 7.88
CA VAL A 165 20.30 6.05 8.02
C VAL A 165 21.19 7.10 7.35
N ALA A 166 20.62 7.95 6.49
CA ALA A 166 21.32 9.08 5.91
C ALA A 166 21.33 10.32 6.81
N GLY A 167 20.43 10.38 7.80
CA GLY A 167 20.35 11.49 8.76
C GLY A 167 21.38 11.37 9.88
N GLU A 168 21.84 12.49 10.40
CA GLU A 168 22.72 12.50 11.58
C GLU A 168 21.96 12.09 12.85
N GLY A 169 22.64 11.38 13.75
CA GLY A 169 22.07 11.03 15.06
C GLY A 169 20.96 9.98 15.04
N HIS A 170 20.83 9.18 13.97
CA HIS A 170 19.90 8.04 13.97
C HIS A 170 20.34 6.96 14.97
N PHE A 171 19.38 6.15 15.43
CA PHE A 171 19.57 5.14 16.48
C PHE A 171 20.58 4.01 16.18
N LEU A 172 21.10 3.93 14.94
CA LEU A 172 22.12 2.95 14.54
C LEU A 172 23.48 3.61 14.20
N ALA A 173 23.62 4.92 14.36
CA ALA A 173 24.79 5.66 13.90
C ALA A 173 26.10 5.10 14.48
N ASP A 174 26.11 4.68 15.75
CA ASP A 174 27.28 4.11 16.41
C ASP A 174 27.68 2.73 15.85
N GLN A 175 26.74 2.01 15.22
CA GLN A 175 26.97 0.65 14.71
C GLN A 175 27.32 0.63 13.22
N ILE A 176 26.66 1.48 12.42
CA ILE A 176 26.77 1.45 10.95
C ILE A 176 27.31 2.75 10.36
N GLY A 177 27.51 3.79 11.18
CA GLY A 177 27.81 5.13 10.69
C GLY A 177 26.64 5.76 9.93
N ILE A 178 26.89 6.91 9.31
CA ILE A 178 25.93 7.56 8.41
C ILE A 178 26.07 6.94 7.02
N VAL A 179 24.96 6.49 6.45
CA VAL A 179 24.91 5.90 5.09
C VAL A 179 24.23 6.88 4.13
N PRO A 180 24.98 7.59 3.27
CA PRO A 180 24.42 8.62 2.41
C PRO A 180 23.44 8.05 1.38
N VAL A 181 22.43 8.85 1.00
CA VAL A 181 21.44 8.48 -0.04
C VAL A 181 22.05 8.10 -1.40
N ARG A 182 23.27 8.56 -1.69
CA ARG A 182 24.03 8.18 -2.90
C ARG A 182 24.38 6.69 -2.94
N GLN A 183 24.59 6.07 -1.78
CA GLN A 183 24.92 4.65 -1.65
C GLN A 183 23.67 3.77 -1.54
N THR A 184 22.49 4.36 -1.28
CA THR A 184 21.22 3.64 -1.15
C THR A 184 20.28 3.98 -2.31
N LEU A 185 19.51 5.06 -2.19
CA LEU A 185 18.48 5.47 -3.17
C LEU A 185 19.05 5.74 -4.55
N PHE A 186 20.18 6.43 -4.64
CA PHE A 186 20.83 6.76 -5.91
C PHE A 186 21.98 5.80 -6.27
N SER A 187 22.02 4.63 -5.63
CA SER A 187 22.92 3.57 -6.07
C SER A 187 22.53 3.07 -7.47
N GLY A 188 23.53 2.73 -8.30
CA GLY A 188 23.28 2.21 -9.64
C GLY A 188 22.39 0.96 -9.65
N PHE A 189 22.55 0.10 -8.63
CA PHE A 189 21.72 -1.10 -8.46
C PHE A 189 20.25 -0.75 -8.21
N ASN A 190 19.96 0.15 -7.25
CA ASN A 190 18.60 0.55 -6.95
C ASN A 190 17.94 1.22 -8.16
N LEU A 191 18.64 2.15 -8.81
CA LEU A 191 18.12 2.84 -10.01
C LEU A 191 17.85 1.85 -11.15
N ALA A 192 18.72 0.85 -11.36
CA ALA A 192 18.51 -0.19 -12.36
C ALA A 192 17.28 -1.05 -12.05
N VAL A 193 17.09 -1.44 -10.78
CA VAL A 193 15.90 -2.20 -10.33
C VAL A 193 14.63 -1.36 -10.49
N THR A 194 14.62 -0.10 -10.04
CA THR A 194 13.47 0.81 -10.20
C THR A 194 13.14 1.02 -11.67
N ALA A 195 14.13 1.29 -12.53
CA ALA A 195 13.91 1.45 -13.96
C ALA A 195 13.36 0.17 -14.61
N SER A 196 13.89 -0.99 -14.22
CA SER A 196 13.40 -2.28 -14.69
C SER A 196 11.92 -2.49 -14.29
N LEU A 197 11.55 -2.18 -13.06
CA LEU A 197 10.16 -2.28 -12.59
C LEU A 197 9.24 -1.30 -13.32
N LEU A 198 9.67 -0.06 -13.54
CA LEU A 198 8.93 0.96 -14.30
C LEU A 198 8.67 0.55 -15.76
N LEU A 199 9.47 -0.35 -16.33
CA LEU A 199 9.29 -0.86 -17.69
C LEU A 199 8.53 -2.19 -17.72
N VAL A 200 8.99 -3.17 -16.94
CA VAL A 200 8.51 -4.55 -16.99
C VAL A 200 7.11 -4.67 -16.41
N VAL A 201 6.80 -3.99 -15.30
CA VAL A 201 5.50 -4.14 -14.63
C VAL A 201 4.36 -3.56 -15.47
N PRO A 202 4.43 -2.32 -16.01
CA PRO A 202 3.39 -1.81 -16.90
C PRO A 202 3.22 -2.66 -18.17
N LEU A 203 4.32 -3.18 -18.73
CA LEU A 203 4.25 -4.10 -19.87
C LEU A 203 3.54 -5.41 -19.50
N GLY A 204 3.88 -6.02 -18.37
CA GLY A 204 3.21 -7.22 -17.87
C GLY A 204 1.72 -6.97 -17.63
N LEU A 205 1.37 -5.86 -16.99
CA LEU A 205 -0.02 -5.45 -16.76
C LEU A 205 -0.77 -5.18 -18.07
N TYR A 206 -0.12 -4.63 -19.08
CA TYR A 206 -0.69 -4.47 -20.42
C TYR A 206 -1.07 -5.82 -21.02
N LEU A 207 -0.13 -6.78 -21.00
CA LEU A 207 -0.32 -8.12 -21.57
C LEU A 207 -1.40 -8.90 -20.80
N LEU A 208 -1.38 -8.83 -19.47
CA LEU A 208 -2.40 -9.44 -18.61
C LEU A 208 -3.76 -8.81 -18.86
N GLY A 209 -3.86 -7.48 -18.92
CA GLY A 209 -5.12 -6.77 -19.14
C GLY A 209 -5.75 -7.07 -20.49
N ARG A 210 -4.95 -7.42 -21.51
CA ARG A 210 -5.48 -7.88 -22.81
C ARG A 210 -6.08 -9.28 -22.78
N ARG A 211 -5.68 -10.12 -21.81
CA ARG A 211 -6.06 -11.53 -21.73
C ARG A 211 -7.03 -11.83 -20.59
N ALA A 212 -7.10 -10.95 -19.59
CA ALA A 212 -7.92 -11.15 -18.41
C ALA A 212 -9.41 -11.14 -18.77
N ALA A 213 -10.17 -12.09 -18.22
CA ALA A 213 -11.61 -12.13 -18.34
C ALA A 213 -12.24 -10.87 -17.72
N PRO A 214 -13.16 -10.16 -18.40
CA PRO A 214 -13.86 -9.01 -17.84
C PRO A 214 -14.67 -9.39 -16.60
N THR A 215 -14.82 -8.44 -15.66
CA THR A 215 -15.60 -8.64 -14.43
C THR A 215 -16.63 -7.51 -14.27
N PRO A 216 -17.64 -7.42 -15.17
CA PRO A 216 -18.62 -6.33 -15.17
C PRO A 216 -19.41 -6.22 -13.87
N GLU A 217 -19.67 -7.35 -13.21
CA GLU A 217 -20.38 -7.44 -11.93
C GLU A 217 -19.62 -6.78 -10.77
N LEU A 218 -18.30 -6.65 -10.88
CA LEU A 218 -17.46 -5.99 -9.88
C LEU A 218 -17.27 -4.50 -10.17
N LEU A 219 -17.78 -3.99 -11.30
CA LEU A 219 -17.58 -2.59 -11.66
C LEU A 219 -18.41 -1.65 -10.78
N PRO A 220 -17.78 -0.59 -10.27
CA PRO A 220 -18.42 0.34 -9.35
C PRO A 220 -19.52 1.21 -9.98
N PRO A 221 -20.47 1.72 -9.17
CA PRO A 221 -21.37 2.80 -9.57
C PRO A 221 -20.62 4.06 -10.03
N VAL A 222 -21.06 4.64 -11.14
CA VAL A 222 -20.56 5.94 -11.62
C VAL A 222 -21.02 7.03 -10.65
N GLY A 223 -20.09 7.84 -10.14
CA GLY A 223 -20.41 8.99 -9.31
C GLY A 223 -20.70 8.69 -7.84
N GLY A 224 -20.46 7.46 -7.37
CA GLY A 224 -20.51 7.14 -5.94
C GLY A 224 -19.31 7.69 -5.18
N PRO A 225 -19.39 7.84 -3.84
CA PRO A 225 -18.24 8.25 -3.04
C PRO A 225 -17.08 7.26 -3.22
N VAL A 226 -15.89 7.81 -3.51
CA VAL A 226 -14.68 7.05 -3.88
C VAL A 226 -14.12 6.25 -2.70
N LEU A 227 -14.38 6.71 -1.46
CA LEU A 227 -13.96 6.09 -0.21
C LEU A 227 -15.04 6.27 0.87
N THR A 228 -16.21 5.66 0.71
CA THR A 228 -16.99 5.30 1.90
C THR A 228 -16.41 4.02 2.46
N ALA A 229 -15.92 4.07 3.70
CA ALA A 229 -15.69 2.85 4.46
C ALA A 229 -17.03 2.10 4.48
N THR A 230 -17.15 1.04 3.68
CA THR A 230 -18.22 0.06 3.84
C THR A 230 -17.96 -0.65 5.16
N ALA A 231 -18.39 -0.02 6.25
CA ALA A 231 -18.81 -0.74 7.43
C ALA A 231 -19.89 -1.72 6.95
N GLU A 232 -19.59 -3.01 7.10
CA GLU A 232 -20.51 -4.13 7.16
C GLU A 232 -21.81 -4.01 6.34
N GLN A 233 -21.78 -4.47 5.10
CA GLN A 233 -22.96 -5.11 4.53
C GLN A 233 -22.78 -6.63 4.69
N THR A 234 -23.15 -7.11 5.88
CA THR A 234 -23.55 -8.51 6.06
C THR A 234 -24.76 -8.73 5.15
N PRO A 235 -24.81 -9.80 4.31
CA PRO A 235 -26.02 -10.10 3.59
C PRO A 235 -27.07 -10.50 4.61
N GLN A 236 -28.03 -9.61 4.89
CA GLN A 236 -29.26 -10.00 5.57
C GLN A 236 -29.91 -11.08 4.70
N GLY A 237 -30.06 -12.27 5.29
CA GLY A 237 -30.63 -13.42 4.63
C GLY A 237 -31.98 -13.09 4.03
N ARG A 238 -32.23 -13.65 2.85
CA ARG A 238 -33.58 -13.79 2.30
C ARG A 238 -34.45 -14.44 3.37
N ALA A 239 -35.31 -13.64 4.01
CA ALA A 239 -36.50 -14.18 4.63
C ALA A 239 -37.37 -14.73 3.50
N THR A 240 -37.41 -16.06 3.40
CA THR A 240 -38.41 -16.80 2.65
C THR A 240 -39.78 -16.43 3.20
N GLY A 241 -40.53 -15.62 2.44
CA GLY A 241 -41.98 -15.54 2.58
C GLY A 241 -42.59 -16.64 1.72
N GLN A 242 -42.87 -17.79 2.35
CA GLN A 242 -43.98 -18.70 2.08
C GLN A 242 -44.32 -19.41 3.39
#